data_AF-A0A662XK37-F1
#
_entry.id   AF-A0A662XK37-F1
#
_cell.length_a   1.000
_cell.length_b   1.000
_cell.length_c   1.000
_cell.angle_alpha   90.00
_cell.angle_beta   90.00
_cell.angle_gamma   90.00
#
_symmetry.space_group_name_H-M   'P 1'
#
loop_
_entity.id
_entity.type
_entity.pdbx_description
1 polymer ?
#
loop_
_entity_poly.entity_id
_entity_poly.type
_entity_poly.pdbx_seq_one_letter_code
_entity_poly.pdbx_strand_id
1 'polypeptide(L)'
;MEEMAGTLMDSLQQTQESLLDDLEQLRQLQSSKADGFELVQLKRNLHNVLSIAESLQLEFGALQRSLGEKMTVTDAQELLEAQVTLHGLQGGLSQAKAGEFVTKPELEGVTRQVQGITRQLRSEIFQARYVSSPHRLLQWPIWKEGRPSAKQTIQWTSQVVNTNADIFLWQFGSDEVRLLLPGLYHLQTAVFTSYSPTLQVLVNGEPVLSLRSAKDEGVRRVCHSAGNLAGLAIDAFLALPARALVAISYDLDEKAQGFLNLRKL
;
A
#
# COMPACT_ATOMS: atom_id res chain seq x y z
N MET A 1 11.47 -2.42 25.23
CA MET A 1 12.62 -1.71 24.60
C MET A 1 13.84 -1.73 25.49
N GLU A 2 13.72 -1.54 26.81
CA GLU A 2 14.86 -1.60 27.74
C GLU A 2 15.56 -2.98 27.76
N GLU A 3 14.81 -4.07 27.77
CA GLU A 3 15.39 -5.44 27.79
C GLU A 3 16.21 -5.77 26.53
N MET A 4 15.79 -5.25 25.37
CA MET A 4 16.45 -5.46 24.09
C MET A 4 17.68 -4.54 23.90
N ALA A 5 17.73 -3.41 24.62
CA ALA A 5 18.89 -2.53 24.66
C ALA A 5 19.96 -3.08 25.62
N GLY A 6 19.56 -3.73 26.72
CA GLY A 6 20.47 -4.39 27.65
C GLY A 6 21.24 -5.54 27.00
N THR A 7 20.53 -6.45 26.33
CA THR A 7 21.17 -7.59 25.64
C THR A 7 22.12 -7.17 24.53
N LEU A 8 21.85 -6.02 23.88
CA LEU A 8 22.68 -5.47 22.82
C LEU A 8 23.94 -4.80 23.37
N MET A 9 23.85 -4.11 24.53
CA MET A 9 25.03 -3.58 25.22
C MET A 9 25.92 -4.70 25.77
N ASP A 10 25.33 -5.76 26.33
CA ASP A 10 26.10 -6.91 26.82
C ASP A 10 26.84 -7.61 25.67
N SER A 11 26.20 -7.76 24.51
CA SER A 11 26.83 -8.32 23.30
C SER A 11 27.93 -7.41 22.74
N LEU A 12 27.72 -6.09 22.74
CA LEU A 12 28.73 -5.10 22.33
C LEU A 12 29.93 -5.10 23.27
N GLN A 13 29.70 -5.24 24.57
CA GLN A 13 30.77 -5.27 25.55
C GLN A 13 31.57 -6.57 25.44
N GLN A 14 30.90 -7.71 25.27
CA GLN A 14 31.56 -9.00 25.08
C GLN A 14 32.38 -9.06 23.79
N THR A 15 31.90 -8.43 22.72
CA THR A 15 32.66 -8.32 21.46
C THR A 15 33.84 -7.35 21.57
N GLN A 16 33.71 -6.25 22.33
CA GLN A 16 34.83 -5.37 22.62
C GLN A 16 35.94 -6.06 23.43
N GLU A 17 35.57 -6.84 24.44
CA GLU A 17 36.53 -7.58 25.27
C GLU A 17 37.27 -8.63 24.43
N SER A 18 36.55 -9.36 23.56
CA SER A 18 37.17 -10.32 22.63
C SER A 18 38.12 -9.65 21.63
N LEU A 19 37.78 -8.47 21.12
CA LEU A 19 38.64 -7.73 20.19
C LEU A 19 39.91 -7.20 20.85
N LEU A 20 39.83 -6.82 22.13
CA LEU A 20 41.00 -6.39 22.90
C LEU A 20 41.96 -7.54 23.15
N ASP A 21 41.44 -8.72 23.49
CA ASP A 21 42.25 -9.93 23.67
C ASP A 21 42.93 -10.35 22.35
N ASP A 22 42.21 -10.30 21.22
CA ASP A 22 42.78 -10.58 19.90
C ASP A 22 43.88 -9.56 19.53
N LEU A 23 43.69 -8.28 19.85
CA LEU A 23 44.72 -7.25 19.63
C LEU A 23 45.97 -7.45 20.50
N GLU A 24 45.80 -7.89 21.75
CA GLU A 24 46.92 -8.18 22.64
C GLU A 24 47.72 -9.41 22.14
N GLN A 25 47.03 -10.45 21.65
CA GLN A 25 47.67 -11.60 21.00
C GLN A 25 48.42 -11.20 19.73
N LEU A 26 47.85 -10.32 18.91
CA LEU A 26 48.50 -9.77 17.72
C LEU A 26 49.77 -9.00 18.05
N ARG A 27 49.75 -8.25 19.14
CA ARG A 27 50.91 -7.50 19.63
C ARG A 27 52.03 -8.44 20.11
N GLN A 28 51.68 -9.54 20.76
CA GLN A 28 52.64 -10.57 21.18
C GLN A 28 53.27 -11.28 19.97
N LEU A 29 52.46 -11.68 18.98
CA LEU A 29 52.95 -12.32 17.75
C LEU A 29 53.81 -11.39 16.88
N GLN A 30 53.55 -10.08 16.87
CA GLN A 30 54.42 -9.11 16.20
C GLN A 30 55.81 -9.02 16.85
N SER A 31 55.90 -9.24 18.17
CA SER A 31 57.14 -9.11 18.94
C SER A 31 58.06 -10.33 18.83
N SER A 32 57.51 -11.52 18.61
CA SER A 32 58.26 -12.70 18.20
C SER A 32 58.42 -12.67 16.68
N LYS A 33 59.65 -12.62 16.13
CA LYS A 33 59.88 -12.66 14.67
C LYS A 33 59.20 -13.90 14.04
N ALA A 34 58.00 -13.72 13.53
CA ALA A 34 57.09 -14.79 13.12
C ALA A 34 57.45 -15.41 11.76
N ASP A 35 57.39 -16.75 11.69
CA ASP A 35 57.56 -17.56 10.48
C ASP A 35 56.47 -17.22 9.45
N GLY A 36 56.78 -17.28 8.15
CA GLY A 36 55.89 -16.80 7.07
C GLY A 36 54.48 -17.42 7.03
N PHE A 37 54.25 -18.53 7.74
CA PHE A 37 52.93 -19.13 7.94
C PHE A 37 52.03 -18.29 8.88
N GLU A 38 52.58 -17.73 9.95
CA GLU A 38 51.84 -16.87 10.88
C GLU A 38 51.46 -15.54 10.23
N LEU A 39 52.28 -15.04 9.30
CA LEU A 39 51.95 -13.83 8.53
C LEU A 39 50.75 -14.04 7.58
N VAL A 40 50.60 -15.24 7.03
CA VAL A 40 49.44 -15.60 6.18
C VAL A 40 48.19 -15.75 7.04
N GLN A 41 48.31 -16.33 8.24
CA GLN A 41 47.21 -16.42 9.18
C GLN A 41 46.79 -15.03 9.69
N LEU A 42 47.76 -14.17 9.98
CA LEU A 42 47.56 -12.76 10.31
C LEU A 42 46.80 -12.01 9.21
N LYS A 43 47.21 -12.16 7.94
CA LYS A 43 46.52 -11.54 6.81
C LYS A 43 45.06 -12.00 6.70
N ARG A 44 44.81 -13.29 6.97
CA ARG A 44 43.46 -13.86 6.94
C ARG A 44 42.59 -13.32 8.07
N ASN A 45 43.14 -13.20 9.27
CA ASN A 45 42.46 -12.61 10.42
C ASN A 45 42.16 -11.13 10.18
N LEU A 46 43.09 -10.38 9.58
CA LEU A 46 42.92 -8.97 9.26
C LEU A 46 41.82 -8.75 8.21
N HIS A 47 41.68 -9.68 7.25
CA HIS A 47 40.58 -9.65 6.29
C HIS A 47 39.21 -9.94 6.95
N ASN A 48 39.17 -10.87 7.91
CA ASN A 48 37.96 -11.14 8.68
C ASN A 48 37.55 -9.91 9.51
N VAL A 49 38.50 -9.26 10.19
CA VAL A 49 38.24 -8.03 10.96
C VAL A 49 37.73 -6.91 10.05
N LEU A 50 38.30 -6.76 8.85
CA LEU A 50 37.84 -5.75 7.89
C LEU A 50 36.41 -6.01 7.44
N SER A 51 36.07 -7.26 7.16
CA SER A 51 34.70 -7.67 6.77
C SER A 51 33.69 -7.43 7.88
N ILE A 52 34.07 -7.68 9.14
CA ILE A 52 33.23 -7.38 10.31
C ILE A 52 33.01 -5.87 10.43
N ALA A 53 34.07 -5.06 10.24
CA ALA A 53 33.97 -3.60 10.30
C ALA A 53 33.05 -3.04 9.21
N GLU A 54 33.13 -3.57 7.98
CA GLU A 54 32.23 -3.20 6.87
C GLU A 54 30.77 -3.58 7.18
N SER A 55 30.54 -4.75 7.76
CA SER A 55 29.19 -5.18 8.19
C SER A 55 28.62 -4.26 9.28
N LEU A 56 29.43 -3.90 10.28
CA LEU A 56 29.03 -2.97 11.34
C LEU A 56 28.71 -1.57 10.80
N GLN A 57 29.45 -1.08 9.79
CA GLN A 57 29.14 0.19 9.13
C GLN A 57 27.79 0.16 8.40
N LEU A 58 27.47 -0.95 7.74
CA LEU A 58 26.18 -1.14 7.07
C LEU A 58 25.02 -1.20 8.07
N GLU A 59 25.21 -1.93 9.18
CA GLU A 59 24.22 -1.99 10.27
C GLU A 59 24.02 -0.63 10.94
N PHE A 60 25.10 0.12 11.18
CA PHE A 60 25.01 1.48 11.72
C PHE A 60 24.24 2.41 10.78
N GLY A 61 24.49 2.33 9.46
CA GLY A 61 23.72 3.07 8.46
C GLY A 61 22.25 2.65 8.38
N ALA A 62 21.93 1.38 8.61
CA ALA A 62 20.56 0.88 8.69
C ALA A 62 19.85 1.34 9.98
N LEU A 63 20.57 1.34 11.11
CA LEU A 63 20.10 1.89 12.39
C LEU A 63 19.86 3.40 12.30
N GLN A 64 20.74 4.14 11.64
CA GLN A 64 20.59 5.59 11.45
C GLN A 64 19.39 5.91 10.55
N ARG A 65 19.15 5.11 9.50
CA ARG A 65 17.92 5.18 8.69
C ARG A 65 16.68 4.81 9.49
N SER A 66 16.72 3.72 10.26
CA SER A 66 15.61 3.32 11.13
C SER A 66 15.30 4.36 12.22
N LEU A 67 16.32 5.05 12.74
CA LEU A 67 16.16 6.15 13.68
C LEU A 67 15.57 7.40 13.01
N GLY A 68 15.91 7.66 11.75
CA GLY A 68 15.28 8.72 10.94
C GLY A 68 13.85 8.39 10.51
N GLU A 69 13.52 7.11 10.33
CA GLU A 69 12.18 6.60 10.00
C GLU A 69 11.27 6.46 11.23
N LYS A 70 11.83 6.34 12.44
CA LYS A 70 11.07 6.39 13.69
C LYS A 70 10.70 7.84 14.01
N MET A 71 9.52 8.24 13.55
CA MET A 71 8.70 9.38 14.02
C MET A 71 9.53 10.59 14.47
N THR A 72 9.74 11.54 13.56
CA THR A 72 10.42 12.78 13.90
C THR A 72 9.65 13.52 15.00
N VAL A 73 10.33 14.35 15.80
CA VAL A 73 9.70 15.14 16.88
C VAL A 73 8.53 15.98 16.34
N THR A 74 8.59 16.35 15.05
CA THR A 74 7.51 16.97 14.28
C THR A 74 6.30 16.04 14.08
N ASP A 75 6.49 14.80 13.64
CA ASP A 75 5.39 13.83 13.52
C ASP A 75 4.77 13.51 14.90
N ALA A 76 5.60 13.50 15.95
CA ALA A 76 5.16 13.34 17.32
C ALA A 76 4.35 14.56 17.80
N GLN A 77 4.74 15.79 17.44
CA GLN A 77 3.99 17.01 17.72
C GLN A 77 2.66 17.03 16.98
N GLU A 78 2.64 16.65 15.70
CA GLU A 78 1.40 16.56 14.91
C GLU A 78 0.44 15.51 15.48
N LEU A 79 0.96 14.36 15.92
CA LEU A 79 0.17 13.35 16.60
C LEU A 79 -0.30 13.81 18.00
N LEU A 80 0.52 14.56 18.73
CA LEU A 80 0.12 15.13 20.03
C LEU A 80 -0.98 16.17 19.84
N GLU A 81 -0.88 17.04 18.83
CA GLU A 81 -1.90 18.02 18.47
C GLU A 81 -3.20 17.33 18.02
N ALA A 82 -3.10 16.28 17.21
CA ALA A 82 -4.25 15.46 16.83
C ALA A 82 -4.88 14.77 18.05
N GLN A 83 -4.08 14.29 19.01
CA GLN A 83 -4.55 13.62 20.22
C GLN A 83 -5.17 14.62 21.22
N VAL A 84 -4.62 15.82 21.36
CA VAL A 84 -5.21 16.93 22.15
C VAL A 84 -6.55 17.34 21.55
N THR A 85 -6.64 17.40 20.22
CA THR A 85 -7.91 17.69 19.51
C THR A 85 -8.94 16.58 19.72
N LEU A 86 -8.52 15.32 19.70
CA LEU A 86 -9.36 14.15 20.01
C LEU A 86 -9.84 14.15 21.47
N HIS A 87 -8.97 14.48 22.42
CA HIS A 87 -9.32 14.53 23.84
C HIS A 87 -10.25 15.72 24.14
N GLY A 88 -10.08 16.85 23.44
CA GLY A 88 -11.02 17.98 23.46
C GLY A 88 -12.39 17.60 22.92
N LEU A 89 -12.45 16.85 21.81
CA LEU A 89 -13.70 16.32 21.24
C LEU A 89 -14.35 15.27 22.13
N GLN A 90 -13.57 14.39 22.77
CA GLN A 90 -14.07 13.38 23.69
C GLN A 90 -14.57 14.01 25.00
N GLY A 91 -13.93 15.09 25.46
CA GLY A 91 -14.42 15.96 26.53
C GLY A 91 -15.74 16.65 26.16
N GLY A 92 -15.83 17.22 24.95
CA GLY A 92 -17.06 17.83 24.43
C GLY A 92 -18.19 16.82 24.22
N LEU A 93 -17.88 15.59 23.78
CA LEU A 93 -18.86 14.51 23.63
C LEU A 93 -19.33 13.96 24.99
N SER A 94 -18.43 13.91 25.98
CA SER A 94 -18.78 13.57 27.37
C SER A 94 -19.66 14.64 28.00
N GLN A 95 -19.37 15.92 27.74
CA GLN A 95 -20.21 17.05 28.17
C GLN A 95 -21.57 17.06 27.47
N ALA A 96 -21.62 16.76 26.17
CA ALA A 96 -22.87 16.62 25.42
C ALA A 96 -23.73 15.42 25.88
N LYS A 97 -23.12 14.39 26.48
CA LYS A 97 -23.83 13.24 27.08
C LYS A 97 -24.28 13.48 28.52
N ALA A 98 -23.68 14.44 29.24
CA ALA A 98 -23.88 14.63 30.68
C ALA A 98 -24.98 15.65 31.06
N GLY A 99 -25.64 16.28 30.10
CA GLY A 99 -26.86 17.04 30.36
C GLY A 99 -26.76 18.50 29.95
N GLU A 100 -27.22 18.78 28.74
CA GLU A 100 -28.06 19.92 28.36
C GLU A 100 -28.41 19.69 26.89
N PHE A 101 -29.65 19.99 26.51
CA PHE A 101 -30.11 19.81 25.12
C PHE A 101 -29.20 20.61 24.19
N VAL A 102 -28.33 19.92 23.43
CA VAL A 102 -27.48 20.52 22.40
C VAL A 102 -28.38 21.34 21.50
N THR A 103 -28.18 22.67 21.52
CA THR A 103 -29.00 23.53 20.68
C THR A 103 -28.63 23.23 19.23
N LYS A 104 -29.65 23.17 18.35
CA LYS A 104 -29.50 22.93 16.89
C LYS A 104 -28.27 23.63 16.25
N PRO A 105 -27.90 24.89 16.56
CA PRO A 105 -26.70 25.53 16.02
C PRO A 105 -25.37 24.86 16.40
N GLU A 106 -25.27 24.26 17.58
CA GLU A 106 -24.05 23.58 18.05
C GLU A 106 -23.86 22.24 17.34
N LEU A 107 -24.95 21.50 17.12
CA LEU A 107 -24.94 20.28 16.30
C LEU A 107 -24.57 20.60 14.83
N GLU A 108 -25.06 21.72 14.31
CA GLU A 108 -24.69 22.22 12.98
C GLU A 108 -23.23 22.67 12.90
N GLY A 109 -22.67 23.18 14.00
CA GLY A 109 -21.24 23.53 14.13
C GLY A 109 -20.35 22.28 14.11
N VAL A 110 -20.69 21.28 14.92
CA VAL A 110 -19.99 19.98 14.94
C VAL A 110 -20.11 19.28 13.58
N THR A 111 -21.29 19.31 12.95
CA THR A 111 -21.49 18.74 11.61
C THR A 111 -20.62 19.43 10.57
N ARG A 112 -20.51 20.77 10.62
CA ARG A 112 -19.60 21.54 9.74
C ARG A 112 -18.14 21.21 10.00
N GLN A 113 -17.72 21.06 11.26
CA GLN A 113 -16.35 20.65 11.60
C GLN A 113 -16.03 19.23 11.12
N VAL A 114 -16.93 18.26 11.35
CA VAL A 114 -16.77 16.89 10.85
C VAL A 114 -16.72 16.87 9.32
N GLN A 115 -17.55 17.66 8.64
CA GLN A 115 -17.50 17.83 7.20
C GLN A 115 -16.20 18.49 6.72
N GLY A 116 -15.66 19.45 7.49
CA GLY A 116 -14.37 20.10 7.24
C GLY A 116 -13.20 19.12 7.36
N ILE A 117 -13.13 18.37 8.46
CA ILE A 117 -12.13 17.33 8.70
C ILE A 117 -12.25 16.21 7.65
N THR A 118 -13.48 15.80 7.32
CA THR A 118 -13.72 14.82 6.25
C THR A 118 -13.27 15.35 4.88
N ARG A 119 -13.43 16.65 4.62
CA ARG A 119 -12.89 17.29 3.40
C ARG A 119 -11.37 17.34 3.42
N GLN A 120 -10.76 17.68 4.55
CA GLN A 120 -9.31 17.80 4.71
C GLN A 120 -8.62 16.43 4.60
N LEU A 121 -9.20 15.38 5.19
CA LEU A 121 -8.73 14.00 5.03
C LEU A 121 -8.98 13.45 3.61
N ARG A 122 -10.00 13.96 2.91
CA ARG A 122 -10.27 13.60 1.50
C ARG A 122 -9.44 14.39 0.49
N SER A 123 -8.98 15.60 0.82
CA SER A 123 -8.19 16.44 -0.09
C SER A 123 -6.81 15.86 -0.41
N GLU A 124 -6.37 14.85 0.35
CA GLU A 124 -5.08 14.19 0.15
C GLU A 124 -5.20 12.81 -0.53
N ILE A 125 -6.42 12.33 -0.81
CA ILE A 125 -6.63 11.00 -1.42
C ILE A 125 -7.55 11.14 -2.64
N PHE A 126 -6.91 11.26 -3.81
CA PHE A 126 -7.57 11.16 -5.11
C PHE A 126 -7.88 9.70 -5.42
N GLN A 127 -9.12 9.26 -5.16
CA GLN A 127 -9.54 7.87 -5.36
C GLN A 127 -10.93 7.79 -5.98
N ALA A 128 -11.09 6.91 -6.95
CA ALA A 128 -12.36 6.54 -7.54
C ALA A 128 -12.54 5.02 -7.53
N ARG A 129 -13.73 4.55 -7.11
CA ARG A 129 -14.10 3.14 -7.09
C ARG A 129 -15.41 2.93 -7.86
N TYR A 130 -15.34 2.07 -8.86
CA TYR A 130 -16.45 1.67 -9.72
C TYR A 130 -16.72 0.18 -9.51
N VAL A 131 -17.98 -0.20 -9.56
CA VAL A 131 -18.42 -1.59 -9.38
C VAL A 131 -19.38 -1.96 -10.51
N SER A 132 -19.22 -3.18 -10.98
CA SER A 132 -20.12 -3.84 -11.91
C SER A 132 -20.82 -4.99 -11.18
N SER A 133 -22.12 -4.82 -10.90
CA SER A 133 -22.93 -5.80 -10.16
C SER A 133 -24.26 -6.06 -10.88
N PRO A 134 -24.72 -7.33 -10.94
CA PRO A 134 -25.96 -7.71 -11.60
C PRO A 134 -27.21 -7.52 -10.76
N HIS A 135 -27.10 -7.10 -9.50
CA HIS A 135 -28.24 -7.02 -8.60
C HIS A 135 -28.29 -5.66 -7.90
N ARG A 136 -29.18 -4.79 -8.36
CA ARG A 136 -29.93 -3.90 -7.47
C ARG A 136 -31.42 -4.15 -7.67
N LEU A 137 -32.04 -4.62 -6.60
CA LEU A 137 -33.48 -4.71 -6.43
C LEU A 137 -34.08 -3.30 -6.55
N LEU A 138 -34.73 -3.05 -7.68
CA LEU A 138 -36.01 -2.34 -7.87
C LEU A 138 -36.06 -1.80 -9.32
N GLN A 139 -36.76 -2.56 -10.15
CA GLN A 139 -37.53 -2.10 -11.30
C GLN A 139 -36.81 -1.33 -12.44
N TRP A 140 -36.01 -2.09 -13.20
CA TRP A 140 -35.68 -1.95 -14.64
C TRP A 140 -34.86 -0.72 -15.13
N PRO A 141 -33.99 -0.88 -16.16
CA PRO A 141 -33.76 -2.06 -16.97
C PRO A 141 -32.54 -2.87 -16.55
N ILE A 142 -32.77 -4.17 -16.70
CA ILE A 142 -31.89 -5.32 -16.57
C ILE A 142 -30.58 -5.10 -17.34
N TRP A 143 -29.47 -5.42 -16.67
CA TRP A 143 -28.23 -5.85 -17.31
C TRP A 143 -28.50 -7.17 -18.05
N LYS A 144 -29.05 -7.10 -19.28
CA LYS A 144 -29.57 -8.29 -20.00
C LYS A 144 -28.46 -9.18 -20.52
N GLU A 145 -27.30 -8.63 -20.78
CA GLU A 145 -26.20 -9.34 -21.41
C GLU A 145 -24.98 -9.00 -20.58
N GLY A 146 -24.57 -9.89 -19.67
CA GLY A 146 -23.26 -9.79 -19.02
C GLY A 146 -22.14 -10.11 -20.01
N ARG A 147 -22.22 -9.52 -21.20
CA ARG A 147 -21.27 -9.62 -22.28
C ARG A 147 -20.45 -8.33 -22.24
N PRO A 148 -19.15 -8.42 -22.49
CA PRO A 148 -18.33 -7.26 -22.77
C PRO A 148 -18.95 -6.36 -23.85
N SER A 149 -18.55 -5.10 -23.90
CA SER A 149 -18.92 -4.22 -25.01
C SER A 149 -18.52 -4.84 -26.36
N ALA A 150 -18.96 -4.27 -27.49
CA ALA A 150 -18.48 -4.70 -28.82
C ALA A 150 -16.94 -4.70 -28.94
N LYS A 151 -16.23 -3.97 -28.06
CA LYS A 151 -14.76 -3.92 -27.96
C LYS A 151 -14.17 -4.93 -26.97
N GLN A 152 -14.97 -5.84 -26.41
CA GLN A 152 -14.57 -6.78 -25.37
C GLN A 152 -14.05 -6.08 -24.08
N THR A 153 -14.70 -5.00 -23.68
CA THR A 153 -14.42 -4.21 -22.46
C THR A 153 -15.55 -4.27 -21.43
N ILE A 154 -15.21 -4.16 -20.15
CA ILE A 154 -16.16 -4.19 -19.04
C ILE A 154 -16.86 -2.84 -18.94
N GLN A 155 -18.18 -2.82 -19.13
CA GLN A 155 -19.01 -1.66 -18.83
C GLN A 155 -19.29 -1.59 -17.33
N TRP A 156 -19.02 -0.43 -16.74
CA TRP A 156 -19.31 -0.19 -15.33
C TRP A 156 -20.76 0.26 -15.16
N THR A 157 -21.41 -0.18 -14.08
CA THR A 157 -22.82 0.13 -13.83
C THR A 157 -23.02 1.04 -12.61
N SER A 158 -22.02 1.17 -11.75
CA SER A 158 -22.12 2.03 -10.57
C SER A 158 -20.78 2.65 -10.18
N GLN A 159 -20.80 3.95 -9.89
CA GLN A 159 -19.74 4.64 -9.16
C GLN A 159 -20.07 4.58 -7.67
N VAL A 160 -19.19 3.97 -6.88
CA VAL A 160 -19.36 3.85 -5.42
C VAL A 160 -18.76 5.08 -4.71
N VAL A 161 -17.55 5.46 -5.12
CA VAL A 161 -16.83 6.62 -4.58
C VAL A 161 -16.09 7.30 -5.72
N ASN A 162 -16.08 8.63 -5.72
CA ASN A 162 -15.17 9.43 -6.52
C ASN A 162 -14.87 10.69 -5.72
N THR A 163 -13.65 10.79 -5.18
CA THR A 163 -13.27 11.93 -4.34
C THR A 163 -12.94 13.18 -5.17
N ASN A 164 -12.70 13.03 -6.47
CA ASN A 164 -12.43 14.14 -7.38
C ASN A 164 -13.01 13.87 -8.78
N ALA A 165 -14.24 14.31 -8.98
CA ALA A 165 -14.96 14.15 -10.24
C ALA A 165 -14.36 14.98 -11.40
N ASP A 166 -13.54 15.98 -11.11
CA ASP A 166 -12.86 16.77 -12.16
C ASP A 166 -11.68 16.00 -12.77
N ILE A 167 -11.05 15.11 -11.99
CA ILE A 167 -9.93 14.29 -12.47
C ILE A 167 -10.43 12.97 -13.06
N PHE A 168 -11.35 12.29 -12.36
CA PHE A 168 -11.88 10.98 -12.73
C PHE A 168 -13.26 11.12 -13.38
N LEU A 169 -13.27 11.27 -14.70
CA LEU A 169 -14.49 11.43 -15.49
C LEU A 169 -15.00 10.06 -15.95
N TRP A 170 -16.17 9.69 -15.47
CA TRP A 170 -16.86 8.46 -15.88
C TRP A 170 -18.36 8.73 -16.05
N GLN A 171 -18.97 8.06 -17.02
CA GLN A 171 -20.40 8.14 -17.30
C GLN A 171 -21.03 6.76 -17.12
N PHE A 172 -22.29 6.74 -16.66
CA PHE A 172 -23.03 5.50 -16.46
C PHE A 172 -23.05 4.65 -17.74
N GLY A 173 -22.69 3.37 -17.62
CA GLY A 173 -22.63 2.43 -18.75
C GLY A 173 -21.37 2.54 -19.61
N SER A 174 -20.49 3.50 -19.34
CA SER A 174 -19.20 3.59 -20.01
C SER A 174 -18.24 2.50 -19.50
N ASP A 175 -17.44 1.99 -20.43
CA ASP A 175 -16.33 1.06 -20.25
C ASP A 175 -14.99 1.76 -19.96
N GLU A 176 -14.92 3.06 -20.22
CA GLU A 176 -13.72 3.88 -20.10
C GLU A 176 -13.85 4.89 -18.95
N VAL A 177 -12.79 5.02 -18.16
CA VAL A 177 -12.62 6.12 -17.20
C VAL A 177 -11.59 7.09 -17.76
N ARG A 178 -11.98 8.36 -17.95
CA ARG A 178 -11.09 9.40 -18.46
C ARG A 178 -10.40 10.11 -17.29
N LEU A 179 -9.08 10.15 -17.35
CA LEU A 179 -8.21 10.78 -16.36
C LEU A 179 -7.65 12.07 -16.93
N LEU A 180 -8.03 13.24 -16.37
CA LEU A 180 -7.57 14.51 -16.94
C LEU A 180 -6.07 14.79 -16.71
N LEU A 181 -5.56 14.44 -15.54
CA LEU A 181 -4.18 14.77 -15.15
C LEU A 181 -3.20 13.66 -15.54
N PRO A 182 -1.99 14.00 -16.02
CA PRO A 182 -0.90 13.04 -16.15
C PRO A 182 -0.34 12.66 -14.77
N GLY A 183 0.38 11.54 -14.70
CA GLY A 183 1.18 11.18 -13.53
C GLY A 183 1.15 9.69 -13.21
N LEU A 184 1.55 9.35 -11.99
CA LEU A 184 1.51 7.98 -11.49
C LEU A 184 0.14 7.69 -10.87
N TYR A 185 -0.42 6.56 -11.26
CA TYR A 185 -1.69 6.06 -10.77
C TYR A 185 -1.53 4.65 -10.27
N HIS A 186 -2.21 4.36 -9.18
CA HIS A 186 -2.40 3.01 -8.68
C HIS A 186 -3.75 2.49 -9.19
N LEU A 187 -3.71 1.41 -9.95
CA LEU A 187 -4.87 0.71 -10.48
C LEU A 187 -5.02 -0.61 -9.75
N GLN A 188 -6.21 -0.83 -9.19
CA GLN A 188 -6.61 -2.13 -8.67
C GLN A 188 -7.93 -2.53 -9.30
N THR A 189 -7.98 -3.73 -9.87
CA THR A 189 -9.21 -4.29 -10.39
C THR A 189 -9.28 -5.77 -10.06
N ALA A 190 -10.50 -6.26 -9.82
CA ALA A 190 -10.72 -7.70 -9.72
C ALA A 190 -12.03 -8.08 -10.39
N VAL A 191 -12.05 -9.28 -10.97
CA VAL A 191 -13.19 -9.86 -11.66
C VAL A 191 -13.49 -11.24 -11.09
N PHE A 192 -14.73 -11.42 -10.63
CA PHE A 192 -15.28 -12.63 -10.05
C PHE A 192 -16.12 -13.34 -11.10
N THR A 193 -15.57 -14.44 -11.61
CA THR A 193 -16.17 -15.27 -12.66
C THR A 193 -15.83 -16.74 -12.40
N SER A 194 -16.71 -17.64 -12.83
CA SER A 194 -16.48 -19.10 -12.75
C SER A 194 -15.51 -19.59 -13.83
N TYR A 195 -15.13 -18.71 -14.76
CA TYR A 195 -14.32 -19.04 -15.92
C TYR A 195 -12.86 -18.55 -15.78
N SER A 196 -12.05 -18.89 -16.78
CA SER A 196 -10.63 -18.54 -16.87
C SER A 196 -10.40 -17.43 -17.88
N PRO A 197 -10.78 -16.17 -17.58
CA PRO A 197 -10.61 -15.07 -18.53
C PRO A 197 -9.16 -14.64 -18.65
N THR A 198 -8.87 -13.96 -19.75
CA THR A 198 -7.79 -13.00 -19.90
C THR A 198 -8.31 -11.62 -19.54
N LEU A 199 -7.70 -10.98 -18.55
CA LEU A 199 -7.92 -9.57 -18.26
C LEU A 199 -6.82 -8.75 -18.91
N GLN A 200 -7.18 -7.62 -19.51
CA GLN A 200 -6.21 -6.64 -19.96
C GLN A 200 -6.56 -5.25 -19.46
N VAL A 201 -5.55 -4.50 -19.04
CA VAL A 201 -5.69 -3.07 -18.79
C VAL A 201 -5.37 -2.36 -20.08
N LEU A 202 -6.31 -1.59 -20.59
CA LEU A 202 -6.17 -0.78 -21.79
C LEU A 202 -5.96 0.68 -21.39
N VAL A 203 -4.94 1.33 -21.96
CA VAL A 203 -4.71 2.77 -21.87
C VAL A 203 -4.82 3.35 -23.27
N ASN A 204 -5.76 4.26 -23.50
CA ASN A 204 -6.07 4.84 -24.81
C ASN A 204 -6.38 3.79 -25.89
N GLY A 205 -6.95 2.65 -25.49
CA GLY A 205 -7.27 1.53 -26.38
C GLY A 205 -6.14 0.53 -26.60
N GLU A 206 -4.94 0.78 -26.08
CA GLU A 206 -3.79 -0.13 -26.21
C GLU A 206 -3.56 -0.93 -24.92
N PRO A 207 -3.28 -2.24 -25.00
CA PRO A 207 -3.05 -3.07 -23.82
C PRO A 207 -1.70 -2.77 -23.19
N VAL A 208 -1.71 -2.40 -21.91
CA VAL A 208 -0.49 -2.14 -21.10
C VAL A 208 -0.18 -3.28 -20.13
N LEU A 209 -1.20 -4.02 -19.70
CA LEU A 209 -1.07 -5.18 -18.82
C LEU A 209 -2.00 -6.28 -19.31
N SER A 210 -1.56 -7.53 -19.23
CA SER A 210 -2.40 -8.69 -19.49
C SER A 210 -2.18 -9.73 -18.41
N LEU A 211 -3.26 -10.15 -17.77
CA LEU A 211 -3.27 -11.22 -16.79
C LEU A 211 -4.12 -12.37 -17.34
N ARG A 212 -3.49 -13.52 -17.52
CA ARG A 212 -4.18 -14.76 -17.87
C ARG A 212 -4.30 -15.63 -16.63
N SER A 213 -5.45 -16.24 -16.44
CA SER A 213 -5.61 -17.27 -15.42
C SER A 213 -4.78 -18.50 -15.80
N ALA A 214 -3.56 -18.61 -15.29
CA ALA A 214 -2.74 -19.81 -15.47
C ALA A 214 -3.41 -21.00 -14.76
N LYS A 215 -3.48 -22.15 -15.45
CA LYS A 215 -3.93 -23.40 -14.83
C LYS A 215 -2.86 -24.05 -13.94
N ASP A 216 -1.59 -23.63 -14.08
CA ASP A 216 -0.42 -24.32 -13.52
C ASP A 216 0.39 -23.52 -12.47
N GLU A 217 0.06 -22.25 -12.21
CA GLU A 217 0.74 -21.49 -11.15
C GLU A 217 -0.01 -21.63 -9.83
N GLY A 218 0.43 -22.56 -8.96
CA GLY A 218 0.25 -22.67 -7.50
C GLY A 218 -1.14 -22.47 -6.84
N VAL A 219 -1.90 -21.45 -7.24
CA VAL A 219 -3.20 -21.04 -6.70
C VAL A 219 -4.29 -21.29 -7.75
N ARG A 220 -4.98 -22.43 -7.61
CA ARG A 220 -6.12 -22.77 -8.46
C ARG A 220 -7.40 -22.17 -7.90
N ARG A 221 -8.14 -21.45 -8.74
CA ARG A 221 -9.52 -21.05 -8.42
C ARG A 221 -10.42 -22.28 -8.44
N VAL A 222 -11.07 -22.55 -7.31
CA VAL A 222 -12.01 -23.68 -7.15
C VAL A 222 -13.43 -23.13 -7.18
N CYS A 223 -14.32 -23.82 -7.91
CA CYS A 223 -15.73 -23.49 -7.90
C CYS A 223 -16.31 -23.79 -6.52
N HIS A 224 -17.00 -22.82 -5.93
CA HIS A 224 -17.69 -22.98 -4.65
C HIS A 224 -19.20 -23.03 -4.88
N SER A 225 -19.92 -23.83 -4.09
CA SER A 225 -21.38 -23.99 -4.19
C SER A 225 -22.15 -22.69 -3.92
N ALA A 226 -21.57 -21.79 -3.12
CA ALA A 226 -22.11 -20.45 -2.84
C ALA A 226 -21.78 -19.39 -3.91
N GLY A 227 -21.17 -19.78 -5.04
CA GLY A 227 -20.84 -18.88 -6.16
C GLY A 227 -19.36 -18.50 -6.26
N ASN A 228 -19.08 -17.37 -6.93
CA ASN A 228 -17.72 -16.93 -7.26
C ASN A 228 -17.07 -16.23 -6.06
N LEU A 229 -16.45 -17.00 -5.16
CA LEU A 229 -15.80 -16.46 -3.96
C LEU A 229 -14.40 -15.87 -4.21
N ALA A 230 -13.72 -16.35 -5.25
CA ALA A 230 -12.37 -15.91 -5.62
C ALA A 230 -12.38 -15.24 -6.99
N GLY A 231 -11.80 -14.04 -7.06
CA GLY A 231 -11.66 -13.26 -8.29
C GLY A 231 -10.25 -13.31 -8.86
N LEU A 232 -10.12 -12.99 -10.13
CA LEU A 232 -8.84 -12.69 -10.77
C LEU A 232 -8.57 -11.19 -10.60
N ALA A 233 -7.42 -10.82 -10.03
CA ALA A 233 -7.12 -9.44 -9.67
C ALA A 233 -5.83 -8.93 -10.32
N ILE A 234 -5.84 -7.67 -10.74
CA ILE A 234 -4.66 -6.91 -11.17
C ILE A 234 -4.47 -5.78 -10.16
N ASP A 235 -3.25 -5.69 -9.62
CA ASP A 235 -2.79 -4.60 -8.76
C ASP A 235 -1.50 -4.06 -9.36
N ALA A 236 -1.52 -2.82 -9.86
CA ALA A 236 -0.41 -2.27 -10.63
C ALA A 236 -0.31 -0.75 -10.52
N PHE A 237 0.92 -0.26 -10.75
CA PHE A 237 1.21 1.16 -10.89
C PHE A 237 1.38 1.52 -12.37
N LEU A 238 0.72 2.58 -12.81
CA LEU A 238 0.68 3.03 -14.19
C LEU A 238 1.17 4.48 -14.28
N ALA A 239 2.11 4.74 -15.18
CA ALA A 239 2.46 6.09 -15.61
C ALA A 239 1.53 6.49 -16.76
N LEU A 240 0.60 7.40 -16.50
CA LEU A 240 -0.46 7.76 -17.44
C LEU A 240 -0.23 9.16 -18.03
N PRO A 241 -0.42 9.34 -19.35
CA PRO A 241 -0.36 10.64 -19.98
C PRO A 241 -1.59 11.49 -19.59
N ALA A 242 -1.56 12.77 -19.94
CA ALA A 242 -2.71 13.65 -19.74
C ALA A 242 -3.90 13.16 -20.58
N ARG A 243 -5.12 13.26 -20.02
CA ARG A 243 -6.37 12.84 -20.68
C ARG A 243 -6.42 11.34 -21.05
N ALA A 244 -5.68 10.50 -20.33
CA ALA A 244 -5.67 9.05 -20.56
C ALA A 244 -7.08 8.44 -20.40
N LEU A 245 -7.40 7.48 -21.26
CA LEU A 245 -8.59 6.64 -21.17
C LEU A 245 -8.19 5.28 -20.63
N VAL A 246 -8.73 4.89 -19.49
CA VAL A 246 -8.46 3.58 -18.88
C VAL A 246 -9.69 2.70 -19.02
N ALA A 247 -9.51 1.50 -19.58
CA ALA A 247 -10.55 0.48 -19.68
C ALA A 247 -9.99 -0.89 -19.28
N ILE A 248 -10.88 -1.79 -18.87
CA ILE A 248 -10.54 -3.18 -18.58
C ILE A 248 -11.17 -4.06 -19.66
N SER A 249 -10.35 -4.81 -20.38
CA SER A 249 -10.80 -5.84 -21.32
C SER A 249 -10.98 -7.18 -20.61
N TYR A 250 -12.01 -7.90 -21.05
CA TYR A 250 -12.40 -9.23 -20.61
C TYR A 250 -12.80 -10.00 -21.86
N ASP A 251 -12.17 -11.15 -22.10
CA ASP A 251 -12.23 -11.91 -23.36
C ASP A 251 -13.36 -12.95 -23.44
N LEU A 252 -14.18 -13.08 -22.39
CA LEU A 252 -15.26 -14.06 -22.35
C LEU A 252 -16.63 -13.39 -22.50
N ASP A 253 -17.56 -14.03 -23.20
CA ASP A 253 -18.96 -13.59 -23.29
C ASP A 253 -19.81 -14.12 -22.12
N GLU A 254 -19.25 -14.09 -20.91
CA GLU A 254 -19.81 -14.69 -19.71
C GLU A 254 -19.97 -13.68 -18.57
N LYS A 255 -21.04 -13.85 -17.79
CA LYS A 255 -21.37 -12.95 -16.68
C LYS A 255 -20.25 -12.93 -15.64
N ALA A 256 -19.74 -11.73 -15.36
CA ALA A 256 -18.78 -11.50 -14.30
C ALA A 256 -19.19 -10.30 -13.44
N GLN A 257 -18.74 -10.32 -12.18
CA GLN A 257 -18.80 -9.14 -11.32
C GLN A 257 -17.40 -8.60 -11.18
N GLY A 258 -17.25 -7.29 -11.02
CA GLY A 258 -15.92 -6.74 -10.82
C GLY A 258 -15.94 -5.35 -10.24
N PHE A 259 -14.76 -4.90 -9.84
CA PHE A 259 -14.54 -3.53 -9.44
C PHE A 259 -13.30 -2.98 -10.10
N LEU A 260 -13.26 -1.66 -10.23
CA LEU A 260 -12.10 -0.89 -10.63
C LEU A 260 -11.89 0.21 -9.59
N ASN A 261 -10.67 0.30 -9.09
CA ASN A 261 -10.21 1.32 -8.19
C ASN A 261 -9.02 2.03 -8.86
N LEU A 262 -9.11 3.35 -8.94
CA LEU A 262 -8.08 4.21 -9.48
C LEU A 262 -7.70 5.23 -8.41
N ARG A 263 -6.43 5.30 -8.08
CA ARG A 263 -5.89 6.29 -7.13
C ARG A 263 -4.74 7.05 -7.78
N LYS A 264 -4.75 8.38 -7.71
CA LYS A 264 -3.58 9.18 -8.10
C LYS A 264 -2.58 9.16 -6.93
N LEU A 265 -1.31 8.96 -7.23
CA LEU A 265 -0.21 9.06 -6.27
C LEU A 265 0.32 10.49 -6.18
#